data_AF-A0A7C1K1N1-F1
#
_entry.id   AF-A0A7C1K1N1-F1
#
_cell.length_a   1.000
_cell.length_b   1.000
_cell.length_c   1.000
_cell.angle_alpha   90.00
_cell.angle_beta   90.00
_cell.angle_gamma   90.00
#
_symmetry.space_group_name_H-M   'P 1'
#
loop_
_entity.id
_entity.type
_entity.pdbx_description
1 polymer ?
#
loop_
_entity_poly.entity_id
_entity_poly.type
_entity_poly.pdbx_seq_one_letter_code
_entity_poly.pdbx_strand_id
1 'polypeptide(L)'
;MDSEVKVWQLSLIGLMAIAAVVMVVLLLQVLYLRSAERLAERDFAQPPAELSRLTANQQAQLIEYRILDPEKKTVAIPIDLAEKLVLRELSRTEGADE
;
A
#
# COMPACT_ATOMS: atom_id res chain seq x y z
N MET A 1 18.86 56.87 -37.92
CA MET A 1 18.48 56.45 -36.55
C MET A 1 17.50 55.32 -36.75
N ASP A 2 18.03 54.17 -37.16
CA ASP A 2 17.27 53.16 -37.90
C ASP A 2 17.33 51.85 -37.14
N SER A 3 16.48 51.73 -36.14
CA SER A 3 16.17 50.45 -35.51
C SER A 3 14.67 50.19 -35.65
N GLU A 4 14.23 50.17 -36.91
CA GLU A 4 12.96 49.55 -37.30
C GLU A 4 13.17 48.04 -37.19
N VAL A 5 13.22 47.53 -35.96
CA VAL A 5 13.25 46.10 -35.70
C VAL A 5 11.99 45.53 -36.33
N LYS A 6 12.15 44.78 -37.42
CA LYS A 6 11.02 44.16 -38.13
C LYS A 6 10.28 43.31 -37.11
N VAL A 7 9.03 43.68 -36.83
CA VAL A 7 8.14 43.02 -35.84
C VAL A 7 8.16 41.50 -36.00
N TRP A 8 8.31 41.02 -37.23
CA TRP A 8 8.53 39.60 -37.57
C TRP A 8 9.73 38.95 -36.85
N GLN A 9 10.89 39.62 -36.78
CA GLN A 9 12.07 39.11 -36.09
C GLN A 9 11.83 39.02 -34.58
N LEU A 10 11.16 40.02 -34.00
CA LEU A 10 10.84 40.02 -32.58
C LEU A 10 9.86 38.88 -32.24
N SER A 11 8.88 38.64 -33.10
CA SER A 11 7.93 37.52 -32.97
C SER A 11 8.63 36.15 -33.05
N LEU A 12 9.60 35.99 -33.96
CA LEU A 12 10.38 34.76 -34.10
C LEU A 12 11.21 34.47 -32.85
N ILE A 13 11.86 35.50 -32.28
CA ILE A 13 12.65 35.37 -31.06
C ILE A 13 11.76 34.97 -29.88
N GLY A 14 10.58 35.59 -29.76
CA GLY A 14 9.59 35.23 -28.73
C GLY A 14 9.10 33.78 -28.87
N LEU A 15 8.80 33.34 -30.10
CA LEU A 15 8.39 31.96 -30.38
C LEU A 15 9.49 30.97 -29.98
N MET A 16 10.74 31.28 -30.31
CA MET A 16 11.90 30.43 -29.99
C MET A 16 12.12 30.33 -28.49
N ALA A 17 11.95 31.44 -27.75
CA ALA A 17 12.02 31.45 -26.30
C ALA A 17 10.92 30.59 -25.65
N ILE A 18 9.67 30.69 -26.13
CA ILE A 18 8.56 29.86 -25.63
C ILE A 18 8.84 28.38 -25.91
N ALA A 19 9.26 28.06 -27.13
CA ALA A 19 9.60 26.68 -27.50
C ALA A 19 10.73 26.11 -26.63
N ALA A 20 11.75 26.91 -26.32
CA ALA A 20 12.83 26.51 -25.42
C ALA A 20 12.33 26.23 -24.00
N VAL A 21 11.47 27.10 -23.44
CA VAL A 21 10.88 26.88 -22.11
C VAL A 21 10.03 25.61 -22.08
N VAL A 22 9.19 25.40 -23.08
CA VAL A 22 8.37 24.17 -23.20
C VAL A 22 9.27 22.95 -23.26
N MET A 23 10.35 23.00 -24.05
CA MET A 23 11.30 21.90 -24.16
C MET A 23 11.97 21.56 -22.81
N VAL A 24 12.36 22.57 -22.03
CA VAL A 24 12.94 22.38 -20.70
C VAL A 24 11.93 21.75 -19.73
N VAL A 25 10.67 22.21 -19.74
CA VAL A 25 9.61 21.66 -18.89
C VAL A 25 9.33 20.20 -19.24
N LEU A 26 9.28 19.85 -20.53
CA LEU A 26 9.09 18.47 -20.98
C LEU A 26 10.27 17.58 -20.57
N LEU A 27 11.50 18.07 -20.70
CA LEU A 27 12.69 17.34 -20.22
C LEU A 27 12.63 17.05 -18.72
N LEU A 28 12.24 18.06 -17.91
CA LEU A 28 12.03 17.90 -16.48
C LEU A 28 10.92 16.88 -16.17
N GLN A 29 9.81 16.93 -16.90
CA GLN A 29 8.72 15.96 -16.75
C GLN A 29 9.16 14.53 -17.06
N VAL A 30 9.92 14.31 -18.14
CA VAL A 30 10.42 12.98 -18.51
C VAL A 30 11.38 12.45 -17.44
N LEU A 31 12.28 13.30 -16.93
CA LEU A 31 13.21 12.91 -15.85
C LEU A 31 12.47 12.62 -14.54
N TYR A 32 11.44 13.41 -14.23
CA TYR A 32 10.59 13.19 -13.07
C TYR A 32 9.84 11.88 -13.18
N LEU A 33 9.18 11.61 -14.31
CA LEU A 33 8.39 10.39 -14.53
C LEU A 33 9.27 9.14 -14.44
N ARG A 34 10.45 9.16 -15.07
CA ARG A 34 11.44 8.07 -14.98
C ARG A 34 11.92 7.80 -13.55
N SER A 35 11.94 8.83 -12.70
CA SER A 35 12.32 8.70 -11.30
C SER A 35 11.15 8.22 -10.44
N ALA A 36 9.93 8.71 -10.74
CA ALA A 36 8.69 8.32 -10.06
C ALA A 36 8.34 6.84 -10.31
N GLU A 37 8.54 6.32 -11.53
CA GLU A 37 8.35 4.90 -11.83
C GLU A 37 9.24 4.01 -10.96
N ARG A 38 10.51 4.39 -10.78
CA ARG A 38 11.46 3.66 -9.94
C ARG A 38 11.13 3.72 -8.45
N LEU A 39 10.44 4.77 -8.01
CA LEU A 39 9.98 4.91 -6.62
C LEU A 39 8.68 4.13 -6.40
N ALA A 40 7.74 4.22 -7.34
CA ALA A 40 6.50 3.47 -7.32
C ALA A 40 6.74 1.94 -7.30
N GLU A 41 7.65 1.43 -8.14
CA GLU A 41 8.02 0.01 -8.12
C GLU A 41 8.63 -0.43 -6.77
N ARG A 42 9.30 0.47 -6.04
CA ARG A 42 9.90 0.16 -4.74
C ARG A 42 8.88 0.22 -3.60
N ASP A 43 7.96 1.19 -3.62
CA ASP A 43 6.91 1.35 -2.61
C ASP A 43 5.89 0.21 -2.64
N PHE A 44 5.60 -0.38 -3.82
CA PHE A 44 4.74 -1.57 -3.92
C PHE A 44 5.46 -2.90 -3.64
N ALA A 45 6.79 -2.95 -3.76
CA ALA A 45 7.55 -4.20 -3.62
C ALA A 45 7.93 -4.56 -2.17
N GLN A 46 7.92 -3.59 -1.25
CA GLN A 46 8.20 -3.84 0.16
C GLN A 46 6.98 -3.51 1.02
N PRO A 47 6.12 -4.50 1.33
CA PRO A 47 5.21 -4.30 2.46
C PRO A 47 6.08 -3.91 3.67
N PRO A 48 5.71 -2.82 4.38
CA PRO A 48 6.55 -2.29 5.45
C PRO A 48 6.82 -3.42 6.44
N ALA A 49 8.09 -3.70 6.69
CA ALA A 49 8.54 -4.89 7.43
C ALA A 49 7.90 -4.96 8.82
N GLU A 50 7.49 -3.83 9.38
CA GLU A 50 6.75 -3.73 10.64
C GLU A 50 5.35 -4.34 10.56
N LEU A 51 4.59 -4.11 9.48
CA LEU A 51 3.27 -4.72 9.29
C LEU A 51 3.39 -6.22 9.10
N SER A 52 4.36 -6.69 8.31
CA SER A 52 4.60 -8.13 8.13
C SER A 52 4.95 -8.83 9.46
N ARG A 53 5.75 -8.17 10.31
CA ARG A 53 6.08 -8.67 11.66
C ARG A 53 4.87 -8.68 12.59
N LEU A 54 4.05 -7.63 12.57
CA LEU A 54 2.83 -7.56 13.37
C LEU A 54 1.82 -8.64 12.97
N THR A 55 1.59 -8.82 11.66
CA THR A 55 0.71 -9.87 11.15
C THR A 55 1.26 -11.26 11.50
N ALA A 56 2.56 -11.51 11.36
CA ALA A 56 3.16 -12.79 11.74
C ALA A 56 3.00 -13.08 13.24
N ASN A 57 3.17 -12.06 14.10
CA ASN A 57 2.98 -12.19 15.54
C ASN A 57 1.51 -12.44 15.92
N GLN A 58 0.58 -11.78 15.23
CA GLN A 58 -0.86 -12.01 15.41
C GLN A 58 -1.22 -13.43 14.97
N GLN A 59 -0.73 -13.88 13.81
CA GLN A 59 -0.95 -15.23 13.32
C GLN A 59 -0.45 -16.25 14.35
N ALA A 60 0.76 -16.07 14.90
CA ALA A 60 1.33 -16.98 15.89
C ALA A 60 0.48 -17.11 17.16
N GLN A 61 -0.14 -16.01 17.63
CA GLN A 61 -1.02 -16.05 18.81
C GLN A 61 -2.34 -16.80 18.55
N LEU A 62 -2.80 -16.91 17.31
CA LEU A 62 -4.07 -17.56 16.96
C LEU A 62 -3.96 -19.09 16.83
N ILE A 63 -2.75 -19.62 16.69
CA ILE A 63 -2.48 -21.05 16.47
C ILE A 63 -1.92 -21.74 17.72
N GLU A 64 -1.57 -20.99 18.76
CA GLU A 64 -0.95 -21.53 19.97
C GLU A 64 -1.98 -21.88 21.04
N TYR A 65 -1.86 -23.08 21.62
CA TYR A 65 -2.55 -23.44 22.85
C TYR A 65 -1.85 -22.78 24.04
N ARG A 66 -2.54 -21.90 24.77
CA ARG A 66 -1.99 -21.24 25.96
C ARG A 66 -2.98 -21.22 27.10
N ILE A 67 -2.54 -21.53 28.31
CA ILE A 67 -3.36 -21.38 29.51
C ILE A 67 -3.32 -19.90 29.91
N LEU A 68 -4.46 -19.20 29.85
CA LEU A 68 -4.55 -17.77 30.14
C LEU A 68 -4.74 -17.50 31.63
N ASP A 69 -5.59 -18.31 32.29
CA ASP A 69 -5.87 -18.16 33.71
C ASP A 69 -6.20 -19.55 34.32
N PRO A 70 -5.29 -20.15 35.10
CA PRO A 70 -5.51 -21.45 35.73
C PRO A 70 -6.52 -21.41 36.89
N GLU A 71 -6.71 -20.26 37.56
CA GLU A 71 -7.70 -20.12 38.64
C GLU A 71 -9.12 -20.06 38.07
N LYS A 72 -9.29 -19.40 36.91
CA LYS A 72 -10.57 -19.30 36.20
C LYS A 72 -10.82 -20.42 35.18
N LYS A 73 -9.88 -21.36 35.05
CA LYS A 73 -9.90 -22.44 34.03
C LYS A 73 -10.05 -21.91 32.59
N THR A 74 -9.54 -20.71 32.32
CA THR A 74 -9.63 -20.09 30.99
C THR A 74 -8.40 -20.47 30.18
N VAL A 75 -8.62 -21.14 29.05
CA VAL A 75 -7.57 -21.56 28.12
C VAL A 75 -7.78 -20.89 26.75
N ALA A 76 -6.70 -20.38 26.17
CA ALA A 76 -6.64 -20.03 24.76
C ALA A 76 -6.48 -21.32 23.97
N ILE A 77 -7.45 -21.57 23.10
CA ILE A 77 -7.42 -22.65 22.13
C ILE A 77 -7.30 -22.02 20.73
N PRO A 78 -6.64 -22.71 19.77
CA PRO A 78 -6.60 -22.27 18.39
C PRO A 78 -8.01 -22.10 17.83
N ILE A 79 -8.21 -21.08 17.00
CA ILE A 79 -9.54 -20.74 16.47
C ILE A 79 -10.16 -21.93 15.71
N ASP A 80 -9.37 -22.67 14.93
CA ASP A 80 -9.86 -23.84 14.18
C ASP A 80 -10.44 -24.95 15.09
N LEU A 81 -9.94 -25.04 16.32
CA LEU A 81 -10.42 -26.01 17.32
C LEU A 81 -11.62 -25.46 18.09
N ALA A 82 -11.66 -24.15 18.36
CA ALA A 82 -12.83 -23.49 18.92
C ALA A 82 -14.05 -23.67 18.02
N GLU A 83 -13.89 -23.42 16.72
CA GLU A 83 -14.97 -23.55 15.73
C GLU A 83 -15.55 -24.98 15.71
N LYS A 84 -14.68 -26.00 15.66
CA LYS A 84 -15.12 -27.40 15.68
C LYS A 84 -15.84 -27.79 16.95
N LEU A 85 -15.43 -27.26 18.10
CA LEU A 85 -16.09 -27.52 19.38
C LEU A 85 -17.47 -26.85 19.43
N VAL A 86 -17.57 -25.59 19.00
CA VAL A 86 -18.84 -24.84 18.95
C VAL A 86 -19.82 -25.47 17.97
N LEU A 87 -19.36 -25.84 16.76
CA LEU A 87 -20.19 -26.53 15.77
C LEU A 87 -20.69 -27.88 16.28
N ARG A 88 -19.81 -28.65 16.94
CA ARG A 88 -20.19 -29.95 17.54
C ARG A 88 -21.21 -29.78 18.66
N GLU A 89 -21.09 -28.74 19.46
CA GLU A 89 -22.04 -28.43 20.52
C GLU A 89 -23.38 -27.99 19.93
N LEU A 90 -23.38 -27.10 18.93
CA LEU A 90 -24.58 -26.67 18.23
C LEU A 90 -25.33 -27.85 17.61
N SER A 91 -24.65 -28.73 16.87
CA SER A 91 -25.27 -29.94 16.29
C SER A 91 -25.78 -30.93 17.34
N ARG A 92 -25.15 -30.98 18.52
CA ARG A 92 -25.62 -31.82 19.64
C ARG A 92 -26.88 -31.23 20.28
N THR A 93 -26.94 -29.91 20.42
CA THR A 93 -28.10 -29.22 21.00
C THR A 93 -29.29 -29.25 20.05
N GLU A 94 -29.09 -29.02 18.75
CA GLU A 94 -30.17 -29.09 17.74
C GLU A 94 -30.73 -30.52 17.59
N GLY A 95 -29.89 -31.55 17.69
CA GLY A 95 -30.34 -32.95 17.63
C GLY A 95 -30.92 -33.50 18.94
N ALA A 96 -30.97 -32.70 20.02
CA ALA A 96 -31.58 -33.08 21.29
C ALA A 96 -33.03 -32.57 21.44
N ASP A 97 -33.47 -31.70 20.52
CA ASP A 97 -34.81 -31.12 20.47
C ASP A 97 -35.74 -31.80 19.40
N GLU A 98 -35.31 -32.91 18.79
CA GLU A 98 -36.14 -33.84 17.97
C GLU A 98 -36.50 -35.13 18.73
#